data_AF-A0AAN7TMV3-F1
#
_entry.id   AF-A0AAN7TMV3-F1
#
_cell.length_a   1.000
_cell.length_b   1.000
_cell.length_c   1.000
_cell.angle_alpha   90.00
_cell.angle_beta   90.00
_cell.angle_gamma   90.00
#
_symmetry.space_group_name_H-M   'P 1'
#
loop_
_entity.id
_entity.type
_entity.pdbx_description
1 polymer ?
#
loop_
_entity_poly.entity_id
_entity_poly.type
_entity_poly.pdbx_seq_one_letter_code
_entity_poly.pdbx_strand_id
1 'polypeptide(L)'
;MNELWWKIGGISACTAIIASAYGGHGLKKKVTDLARQDYWKTASQYHLYHSIALFLVPFSTQQNIVGSMFLSGIFLFSGSLYNLSLTNRKIGLSPIGGVLFMAGWVVLGMTLDKSLFLRN
;
A
#
# COMPACT_ATOMS: atom_id res chain seq x y z
N MET A 1 -18.21 3.97 -13.34
CA MET A 1 -17.06 3.48 -12.55
C MET A 1 -17.18 4.05 -11.14
N ASN A 2 -16.90 3.27 -10.09
CA ASN A 2 -16.97 3.76 -8.72
C ASN A 2 -15.77 4.68 -8.42
N GLU A 3 -16.03 5.95 -8.09
CA GLU A 3 -14.98 6.93 -7.76
C GLU A 3 -14.30 6.70 -6.41
N LEU A 4 -14.91 5.87 -5.55
CA LEU A 4 -14.42 5.63 -4.19
C LEU A 4 -12.94 5.21 -4.18
N TRP A 5 -12.56 4.26 -5.03
CA TRP A 5 -11.21 3.72 -5.06
C TRP A 5 -10.17 4.73 -5.57
N TRP A 6 -10.56 5.66 -6.44
CA TRP A 6 -9.70 6.79 -6.81
C TRP A 6 -9.50 7.77 -5.66
N LYS A 7 -10.56 8.08 -4.91
CA LYS A 7 -10.47 8.95 -3.72
C LYS A 7 -9.57 8.33 -2.65
N ILE A 8 -9.76 7.04 -2.36
CA ILE A 8 -8.91 6.31 -1.41
C ILE A 8 -7.47 6.23 -1.92
N GLY A 9 -7.26 5.90 -3.19
CA GLY A 9 -5.93 5.84 -3.82
C GLY A 9 -5.18 7.17 -3.70
N GLY A 10 -5.85 8.29 -3.98
CA GLY A 10 -5.27 9.63 -3.86
C GLY A 10 -4.86 10.00 -2.43
N ILE A 11 -5.76 9.78 -1.46
CA ILE A 11 -5.46 10.04 -0.05
C ILE A 11 -4.32 9.15 0.45
N SER A 12 -4.35 7.87 0.08
CA SER A 12 -3.33 6.90 0.48
C SER A 12 -1.96 7.23 -0.13
N ALA A 13 -1.91 7.59 -1.42
CA ALA A 13 -0.68 7.99 -2.09
C ALA A 13 -0.08 9.26 -1.48
N CYS A 14 -0.90 10.27 -1.19
CA CYS A 14 -0.48 11.47 -0.49
C CYS A 14 0.13 11.13 0.88
N THR A 15 -0.52 10.25 1.64
CA THR A 15 -0.02 9.80 2.95
C THR A 15 1.31 9.06 2.84
N ALA A 16 1.47 8.21 1.82
CA ALA A 16 2.73 7.51 1.55
C ALA A 16 3.88 8.48 1.19
N ILE A 17 3.58 9.56 0.46
CA ILE A 17 4.55 10.61 0.12
C ILE A 17 4.95 11.40 1.37
N ILE A 18 3.97 11.80 2.20
CA ILE A 18 4.23 12.46 3.49
C ILE A 18 5.11 11.58 4.38
N ALA A 19 4.80 10.29 4.48
CA ALA A 19 5.61 9.34 5.24
C ALA A 19 7.02 9.21 4.66
N SER A 20 7.17 9.14 3.33
CA SER A 20 8.49 9.08 2.68
C SER A 20 9.33 10.34 2.96
N ALA A 21 8.72 11.53 2.88
CA ALA A 21 9.38 12.80 3.22
C ALA A 21 9.78 12.86 4.70
N TYR A 22 8.90 12.40 5.61
CA TYR A 22 9.22 12.27 7.02
C TYR A 22 10.42 11.33 7.25
N GLY A 23 10.51 10.22 6.54
CA GLY A 23 11.64 9.29 6.62
C GLY A 23 12.98 9.96 6.34
N GLY A 24 13.06 10.79 5.30
CA GLY A 24 14.28 11.49 4.90
C GLY A 24 14.68 12.68 5.77
N HIS A 25 13.70 13.41 6.31
CA HIS A 25 13.96 14.70 6.99
C HIS A 25 13.70 14.68 8.50
N GLY A 26 12.67 13.96 8.95
CA GLY A 26 12.22 13.92 10.34
C GLY A 26 12.75 12.69 11.09
N LEU A 27 12.53 11.51 10.55
CA LEU A 27 12.85 10.23 11.20
C LEU A 27 14.36 10.11 11.48
N LYS A 28 15.21 10.43 10.51
CA LYS A 28 16.68 10.37 10.66
C LYS A 28 17.22 11.22 11.81
N LYS A 29 16.51 12.27 12.21
CA LYS A 29 16.88 13.11 13.37
C LYS A 29 16.55 12.45 14.71
N LYS A 30 15.62 11.50 14.74
CA LYS A 30 15.11 10.84 15.96
C LYS A 30 15.55 9.38 16.10
N VAL A 31 15.80 8.69 14.98
CA VAL A 31 16.16 7.28 14.95
C VAL A 31 17.49 7.14 14.23
N THR A 32 18.55 6.85 14.99
CA THR A 32 19.92 6.66 14.45
C THR A 32 20.17 5.24 13.95
N ASP A 33 19.38 4.27 14.42
CA ASP A 33 19.42 2.87 13.96
C ASP A 33 19.03 2.76 12.48
N LEU A 34 20.00 2.33 11.66
CA LEU A 34 19.84 2.21 10.21
C LEU A 34 18.82 1.15 9.81
N ALA A 35 18.74 0.02 10.53
CA ALA A 35 17.77 -1.02 10.22
C ALA A 35 16.34 -0.51 10.42
N ARG A 36 16.13 0.30 11.47
CA ARG A 36 14.84 0.95 11.72
C ARG A 36 14.51 2.02 10.68
N GLN A 37 15.50 2.75 10.16
CA GLN A 37 15.29 3.66 9.03
C GLN A 37 14.91 2.89 7.76
N ASP A 38 15.56 1.76 7.51
CA ASP A 38 15.25 0.91 6.35
C ASP A 38 13.84 0.33 6.43
N TYR A 39 13.37 -0.11 7.60
CA TYR A 39 11.97 -0.53 7.77
C TYR A 39 10.98 0.58 7.40
N TRP A 40 11.26 1.84 7.78
CA TRP A 40 10.41 2.97 7.40
C TRP A 40 10.40 3.19 5.89
N LYS A 41 11.59 3.15 5.27
CA LYS A 41 11.74 3.31 3.82
C LYS A 41 10.98 2.21 3.06
N THR A 42 11.13 0.95 3.47
CA THR A 42 10.37 -0.17 2.89
C THR A 42 8.87 0.01 3.10
N ALA A 43 8.43 0.40 4.31
CA ALA A 43 7.03 0.66 4.60
C ALA A 43 6.42 1.70 3.66
N SER A 44 7.11 2.83 3.46
CA SER A 44 6.62 3.94 2.64
C SER A 44 6.66 3.64 1.14
N GLN A 45 7.66 2.89 0.67
CA GLN A 45 7.71 2.39 -0.71
C GLN A 45 6.54 1.45 -1.01
N TYR A 46 6.31 0.44 -0.15
CA TYR A 46 5.21 -0.50 -0.35
C TYR A 46 3.84 0.16 -0.19
N HIS A 47 3.72 1.15 0.71
CA HIS A 47 2.52 1.97 0.85
C HIS A 47 2.24 2.72 -0.45
N LEU A 48 3.25 3.37 -1.05
CA LEU A 48 3.09 4.09 -2.31
C LEU A 48 2.74 3.17 -3.48
N TYR A 49 3.44 2.05 -3.65
CA TYR A 49 3.17 1.10 -4.75
C TYR A 49 1.73 0.60 -4.74
N HIS A 50 1.22 0.23 -3.57
CA HIS A 50 -0.15 -0.28 -3.48
C HIS A 50 -1.20 0.85 -3.46
N SER A 51 -0.82 2.07 -3.07
CA SER A 51 -1.68 3.25 -3.29
C SER A 51 -1.85 3.54 -4.78
N ILE A 52 -0.80 3.38 -5.59
CA ILE A 52 -0.89 3.48 -7.05
C ILE A 52 -1.78 2.35 -7.61
N ALA A 53 -1.62 1.13 -7.09
CA ALA A 53 -2.46 0.00 -7.49
C ALA A 53 -3.96 0.23 -7.21
N LEU A 54 -4.32 0.99 -6.16
CA LEU A 54 -5.71 1.37 -5.89
C LEU A 54 -6.35 2.17 -7.04
N PHE A 55 -5.56 2.91 -7.84
CA PHE A 55 -6.09 3.59 -9.03
C PHE A 55 -6.46 2.63 -10.17
N LEU A 56 -5.93 1.40 -10.15
CA LEU A 56 -6.26 0.36 -11.11
C LEU A 56 -7.53 -0.41 -10.73
N VAL A 57 -7.96 -0.33 -9.47
CA VAL A 57 -9.11 -1.08 -8.95
C VAL A 57 -10.40 -0.83 -9.74
N PRO A 58 -10.74 0.41 -10.17
CA PRO A 58 -11.96 0.64 -10.97
C PRO A 58 -12.03 -0.09 -12.31
N PHE A 59 -10.90 -0.62 -12.81
CA PHE A 59 -10.86 -1.44 -14.03
C PHE A 59 -11.13 -2.93 -13.78
N SER A 60 -11.28 -3.34 -12.53
CA SER A 60 -11.65 -4.70 -12.15
C SER A 60 -13.17 -4.87 -12.12
N THR A 61 -13.68 -6.05 -12.49
CA THR A 61 -15.07 -6.46 -12.23
C THR A 61 -15.32 -6.77 -10.75
N GLN A 62 -14.25 -7.01 -9.97
CA GLN A 62 -14.29 -7.30 -8.53
C GLN A 62 -13.62 -6.19 -7.70
N GLN A 63 -14.03 -4.94 -7.94
CA GLN A 63 -13.41 -3.74 -7.36
C GLN A 63 -13.23 -3.81 -5.84
N ASN A 64 -14.29 -4.17 -5.10
CA ASN A 64 -14.23 -4.15 -3.64
C ASN A 64 -13.31 -5.23 -3.06
N ILE A 65 -13.19 -6.38 -3.73
CA ILE A 65 -12.31 -7.47 -3.27
C ILE A 65 -10.85 -7.04 -3.47
N VAL A 66 -10.50 -6.59 -4.68
CA VAL A 66 -9.15 -6.13 -5.01
C VAL A 66 -8.75 -4.92 -4.15
N GLY A 67 -9.62 -3.92 -4.05
CA GLY A 67 -9.36 -2.72 -3.28
C GLY A 67 -9.18 -3.01 -1.79
N SER A 68 -10.00 -3.91 -1.22
CA SER A 68 -9.85 -4.33 0.18
C SER A 68 -8.53 -5.07 0.42
N MET A 69 -8.09 -5.94 -0.50
CA MET A 69 -6.81 -6.62 -0.40
C MET A 69 -5.63 -5.64 -0.35
N PHE A 70 -5.59 -4.66 -1.27
CA PHE A 70 -4.54 -3.66 -1.26
C PHE A 70 -4.60 -2.75 -0.02
N LEU A 71 -5.80 -2.29 0.36
CA LEU A 71 -5.96 -1.39 1.50
C LEU A 71 -5.60 -2.09 2.82
N SER A 72 -6.10 -3.29 3.06
CA SER A 72 -5.73 -4.10 4.23
C SER A 72 -4.24 -4.47 4.21
N GLY A 73 -3.68 -4.76 3.03
CA GLY A 73 -2.24 -4.95 2.86
C GLY A 73 -1.43 -3.73 3.30
N ILE A 74 -1.84 -2.51 2.95
CA ILE A 74 -1.18 -1.27 3.38
C ILE A 74 -1.17 -1.16 4.91
N PHE A 75 -2.32 -1.37 5.56
CA PHE A 75 -2.40 -1.29 7.01
C PHE A 75 -1.56 -2.38 7.71
N LEU A 76 -1.65 -3.63 7.26
CA LEU A 76 -0.98 -4.76 7.92
C LEU A 76 0.51 -4.81 7.62
N PHE A 77 0.92 -4.58 6.37
CA PHE A 77 2.33 -4.58 5.95
C PHE A 77 3.04 -3.29 6.34
N SER A 78 2.64 -2.17 5.72
CA SER A 78 3.32 -0.89 5.91
C SER A 78 3.10 -0.34 7.31
N GLY A 79 1.88 -0.44 7.85
CA GLY A 79 1.60 -0.03 9.23
C GLY A 79 2.45 -0.75 10.27
N SER A 80 2.62 -2.09 10.14
CA SER A 80 3.50 -2.86 11.04
C SER A 80 4.95 -2.43 10.97
N LEU A 81 5.46 -2.11 9.76
CA LEU A 81 6.85 -1.68 9.57
C LEU A 81 7.07 -0.23 10.05
N TYR A 82 6.10 0.67 9.86
CA TYR A 82 6.14 1.99 10.48
C TYR A 82 6.20 1.89 12.01
N ASN A 83 5.35 1.04 12.61
CA ASN A 83 5.39 0.80 14.05
C ASN A 83 6.74 0.25 14.51
N LEU A 84 7.27 -0.76 13.81
CA LEU A 84 8.57 -1.35 14.12
C LEU A 84 9.69 -0.31 14.04
N SER A 85 9.67 0.54 13.02
CA SER A 85 10.62 1.63 12.87
C SER A 85 10.57 2.63 14.03
N LEU A 86 9.37 3.04 14.47
CA LEU A 86 9.22 4.05 15.53
C LEU A 86 9.44 3.51 16.94
N THR A 87 8.96 2.30 17.22
CA THR A 87 8.88 1.76 18.59
C THR A 87 9.91 0.67 18.87
N ASN A 88 10.56 0.14 17.84
CA ASN A 88 11.35 -1.09 17.90
C ASN A 88 10.57 -2.32 18.39
N ARG A 89 9.23 -2.29 18.28
CA ARG A 89 8.34 -3.41 18.65
C ARG A 89 7.73 -4.04 17.41
N LYS A 90 7.89 -5.36 17.28
CA LYS A 90 7.35 -6.13 16.16
C LYS A 90 5.91 -6.55 16.44
N ILE A 91 4.97 -6.09 15.61
CA ILE A 91 3.56 -6.54 15.64
C ILE A 91 3.40 -7.88 14.92
N GLY A 92 4.22 -8.14 13.88
CA GLY A 92 4.24 -9.43 13.18
C GLY A 92 3.15 -9.62 12.13
N LEU A 93 2.39 -8.59 11.77
CA LEU A 93 1.34 -8.69 10.75
C LEU A 93 1.84 -8.48 9.31
N SER A 94 3.11 -8.08 9.14
CA SER A 94 3.70 -7.86 7.81
C SER A 94 3.57 -9.06 6.86
N PRO A 95 3.78 -10.32 7.27
CA PRO A 95 3.59 -11.46 6.38
C PRO A 95 2.17 -11.56 5.82
N ILE A 96 1.15 -11.33 6.66
CA ILE A 96 -0.25 -11.35 6.25
C ILE A 96 -0.52 -10.23 5.24
N GLY A 97 -0.03 -9.01 5.52
CA GLY A 97 -0.16 -7.89 4.59
C GLY A 97 0.53 -8.14 3.24
N GLY A 98 1.69 -8.81 3.24
CA GLY A 98 2.39 -9.21 2.02
C GLY A 98 1.59 -10.23 1.20
N VAL A 99 0.95 -11.21 1.84
CA VAL A 99 0.05 -12.16 1.17
C VAL A 99 -1.15 -11.46 0.55
N LEU A 100 -1.74 -10.48 1.25
CA LEU A 100 -2.84 -9.68 0.71
C LEU A 100 -2.41 -8.86 -0.51
N PHE A 101 -1.21 -8.28 -0.51
CA PHE A 101 -0.66 -7.62 -1.70
C PHE A 101 -0.54 -8.57 -2.89
N MET A 102 0.07 -9.74 -2.68
CA MET A 102 0.21 -10.76 -3.74
C MET A 102 -1.16 -11.20 -4.28
N ALA A 103 -2.10 -11.51 -3.38
CA ALA A 103 -3.46 -11.89 -3.76
C ALA A 103 -4.18 -10.77 -4.52
N GLY A 104 -4.05 -9.51 -4.06
CA GLY A 104 -4.66 -8.35 -4.71
C GLY A 104 -4.21 -8.19 -6.16
N TRP A 105 -2.91 -8.35 -6.45
CA TRP A 105 -2.39 -8.30 -7.81
C TRP A 105 -2.89 -9.46 -8.68
N VAL A 106 -2.90 -10.68 -8.14
CA VAL A 106 -3.40 -11.86 -8.86
C VAL A 106 -4.88 -11.69 -9.21
N VAL A 107 -5.71 -11.31 -8.23
CA VAL A 107 -7.15 -11.11 -8.45
C VAL A 107 -7.38 -9.97 -9.43
N LEU A 108 -6.70 -8.83 -9.29
CA LEU A 108 -6.80 -7.71 -10.25
C LEU A 108 -6.54 -8.15 -11.68
N GLY A 109 -5.49 -8.95 -11.92
CA GLY A 109 -5.17 -9.47 -13.25
C GLY A 109 -6.23 -10.44 -13.78
N MET A 110 -6.76 -11.31 -12.92
CA MET A 110 -7.80 -12.28 -13.31
C MET A 110 -9.16 -11.65 -13.57
N THR A 111 -9.48 -10.55 -12.90
CA THR A 111 -10.79 -9.92 -12.93
C THR A 111 -10.80 -8.59 -13.68
N LEU A 112 -9.77 -8.31 -14.48
CA LEU A 112 -9.72 -7.13 -15.34
C LEU A 112 -10.93 -7.11 -16.29
N ASP A 113 -11.65 -5.98 -16.34
CA ASP A 113 -12.80 -5.81 -17.21
C ASP A 113 -12.37 -5.73 -18.67
N LYS A 114 -12.50 -6.86 -19.38
CA LYS A 114 -12.10 -7.00 -20.78
C LYS A 114 -12.96 -6.15 -21.73
N SER A 115 -14.17 -5.75 -21.32
CA SER A 115 -15.04 -4.93 -22.16
C SER A 115 -14.43 -3.56 -22.47
N LEU A 116 -13.48 -3.10 -21.66
CA LEU A 116 -12.72 -1.88 -21.89
C LEU A 116 -11.81 -1.97 -23.13
N PHE A 117 -11.37 -3.17 -23.50
CA PHE A 117 -10.44 -3.38 -24.63
C PHE A 117 -11.14 -3.85 -25.90
N LEU A 118 -12.37 -4.34 -25.78
CA LEU A 118 -13.16 -4.91 -26.89
C LEU A 118 -14.12 -3.90 -27.53
N ARG A 119 -14.09 -2.63 -27.13
CA ARG A 119 -14.96 -1.55 -27.64
C ARG A 119 -14.44 -0.84 -28.90
N ASN A 120 -13.55 -1.49 -29.66
CA ASN A 120 -13.03 -0.97 -30.94
C ASN A 120 -13.72 -1.63 -32.13
#